data_AF-A0A926SSW8-F1
#
_entry.id   AF-A0A926SSW8-F1
#
_cell.length_a   1.000
_cell.length_b   1.000
_cell.length_c   1.000
_cell.angle_alpha   90.00
_cell.angle_beta   90.00
_cell.angle_gamma   90.00
#
_symmetry.space_group_name_H-M   'P 1'
#
loop_
_entity.id
_entity.type
_entity.pdbx_description
1 polymer ?
#
loop_
_entity_poly.entity_id
_entity_poly.type
_entity_poly.pdbx_seq_one_letter_code
_entity_poly.pdbx_strand_id
1 'polypeptide(L)'
;MKARQLELDLWEQLQLAQQMPEAIDLAQILDAVEVTAAHLPEAERLRFAGDALLQIAELCEARAGVLMTQWEESCRDPIVEQGFFTDVVRQTMAVDLSDLMEPARPRQQRAKPIAKPKESIAAPVDKAAVLAMVDQLEAEDEAA
;
A
#
# COMPACT_ATOMS: atom_id res chain seq x y z
N MET A 1 -11.13 -49.53 16.47
CA MET A 1 -11.73 -48.25 16.89
C MET A 1 -10.66 -47.27 17.38
N LYS A 2 -9.93 -47.57 18.46
CA LYS A 2 -8.96 -46.62 19.07
C LYS A 2 -7.83 -46.12 18.14
N ALA A 3 -7.21 -47.00 17.35
CA ALA A 3 -6.12 -46.62 16.44
C ALA A 3 -6.56 -45.64 15.34
N ARG A 4 -7.75 -45.85 14.75
CA ARG A 4 -8.33 -44.93 13.75
C ARG A 4 -8.67 -43.56 14.33
N GLN A 5 -9.07 -43.50 15.60
CA GLN A 5 -9.34 -42.23 16.25
C GLN A 5 -8.05 -41.43 16.44
N LEU A 6 -6.97 -42.07 16.92
CA LEU A 6 -5.66 -41.43 17.06
C LEU A 6 -5.12 -40.91 15.72
N GLU A 7 -5.32 -41.68 14.65
CA GLU A 7 -4.97 -41.26 13.29
C GLU A 7 -5.75 -40.02 12.85
N LEU A 8 -7.08 -40.00 13.03
CA LEU A 8 -7.92 -38.83 12.74
C LEU A 8 -7.49 -37.61 13.55
N ASP A 9 -7.30 -37.79 14.86
CA ASP A 9 -6.91 -36.71 15.77
C ASP A 9 -5.55 -36.11 15.35
N LEU A 10 -4.59 -36.94 14.92
CA LEU A 10 -3.29 -36.47 14.42
C LEU A 10 -3.44 -35.69 13.10
N TRP A 11 -4.25 -36.17 12.17
CA TRP A 11 -4.47 -35.46 10.90
C TRP A 11 -5.13 -34.11 11.11
N GLU A 12 -6.11 -34.02 12.02
CA GLU A 12 -6.71 -32.76 12.42
C GLU A 12 -5.69 -31.81 13.05
N GLN A 13 -4.81 -32.33 13.93
CA GLN A 13 -3.73 -31.54 14.52
C GLN A 13 -2.77 -30.99 13.46
N LEU A 14 -2.35 -31.82 12.49
CA LEU A 14 -1.48 -31.39 11.40
C LEU A 14 -2.14 -30.32 10.52
N GLN A 15 -3.44 -30.45 10.25
CA GLN A 15 -4.21 -29.44 9.49
C GLN A 15 -4.34 -28.12 10.25
N LEU A 16 -4.59 -28.18 11.56
CA LEU A 16 -4.61 -26.98 12.40
C LEU A 16 -3.23 -26.32 12.47
N ALA A 17 -2.17 -27.13 12.56
CA ALA A 17 -0.80 -26.65 12.58
C ALA A 17 -0.43 -25.88 11.29
N GLN A 18 -0.97 -26.26 10.12
CA GLN A 18 -0.76 -25.51 8.88
C GLN A 18 -1.32 -24.08 8.92
N GLN A 19 -2.33 -23.80 9.75
CA GLN A 19 -2.91 -22.46 9.89
C GLN A 19 -1.99 -21.51 10.67
N MET A 20 -1.19 -22.05 11.61
CA MET A 20 -0.29 -21.28 12.47
C MET A 20 1.05 -21.99 12.63
N PRO A 21 1.86 -22.07 11.55
CA PRO A 21 3.04 -22.92 11.51
C PRO A 21 4.16 -22.49 12.48
N GLU A 22 4.21 -21.23 12.87
CA GLU A 22 5.18 -20.67 13.82
C GLU A 22 4.94 -21.12 15.27
N ALA A 23 3.70 -21.49 15.63
CA ALA A 23 3.30 -21.85 16.99
C ALA A 23 3.46 -23.34 17.30
N ILE A 24 3.98 -24.12 16.36
CA ILE A 24 4.02 -25.58 16.43
C ILE A 24 5.11 -26.08 17.38
N ASP A 25 4.73 -27.04 18.22
CA ASP A 25 5.66 -27.94 18.90
C ASP A 25 5.91 -29.21 18.04
N LEU A 26 7.03 -29.21 17.32
CA LEU A 26 7.40 -30.30 16.42
C LEU A 26 7.69 -31.61 17.18
N ALA A 27 8.23 -31.52 18.40
CA ALA A 27 8.53 -32.71 19.20
C ALA A 27 7.23 -33.41 19.59
N GLN A 28 6.24 -32.64 20.03
CA GLN A 28 4.92 -33.16 20.38
C GLN A 28 4.24 -33.86 19.19
N ILE A 29 4.34 -33.30 17.99
CA ILE A 29 3.77 -33.92 16.78
C ILE A 29 4.48 -35.23 16.45
N LEU A 30 5.82 -35.26 16.50
CA LEU A 30 6.58 -36.49 16.24
C LEU A 30 6.24 -37.59 17.24
N ASP A 31 6.13 -37.26 18.53
CA ASP A 31 5.68 -38.20 19.56
C ASP A 31 4.28 -38.74 19.26
N ALA A 32 3.35 -37.88 18.82
CA ALA A 32 2.00 -38.29 18.44
C ALA A 32 1.98 -39.22 17.21
N VAL A 33 2.87 -39.00 16.23
CA VAL A 33 3.06 -39.90 15.09
C VAL A 33 3.53 -41.27 15.58
N GLU A 34 4.55 -41.32 16.43
CA GLU A 34 5.09 -42.59 16.95
C GLU A 34 4.04 -43.38 17.73
N VAL A 35 3.31 -42.71 18.62
CA VAL A 35 2.22 -43.32 19.41
C VAL A 35 1.13 -43.87 18.50
N THR A 36 0.74 -43.12 17.47
CA THR A 36 -0.30 -43.55 16.52
C THR A 36 0.17 -44.73 15.67
N ALA A 37 1.40 -44.65 15.15
CA ALA A 37 2.02 -45.70 14.35
C ALA A 37 2.16 -47.03 15.13
N ALA A 38 2.48 -46.96 16.43
CA ALA A 38 2.57 -48.14 17.29
C ALA A 38 1.23 -48.90 17.42
N HIS A 39 0.10 -48.21 17.27
CA HIS A 39 -1.23 -48.80 17.32
C HIS A 39 -1.76 -49.32 15.98
N LEU A 40 -1.03 -49.09 14.88
CA LEU A 40 -1.38 -49.59 13.56
C LEU A 40 -0.80 -50.98 13.27
N PRO A 41 -1.47 -51.78 12.41
CA PRO A 41 -0.92 -53.02 11.88
C PRO A 41 0.43 -52.77 11.19
N GLU A 42 1.33 -53.76 11.26
CA GLU A 42 2.68 -53.65 10.70
C GLU A 42 2.70 -53.26 9.22
N ALA A 43 1.76 -53.81 8.44
CA ALA A 43 1.60 -53.51 7.01
C ALA A 43 1.22 -52.04 6.71
N GLU A 44 0.56 -51.36 7.65
CA GLU A 44 0.08 -49.98 7.48
C GLU A 44 1.01 -48.96 8.15
N ARG A 45 1.79 -49.39 9.15
CA ARG A 45 2.64 -48.53 9.98
C ARG A 45 3.65 -47.72 9.17
N LEU A 46 4.37 -48.36 8.24
CA LEU A 46 5.38 -47.67 7.42
C LEU A 46 4.75 -46.69 6.44
N ARG A 47 3.60 -47.03 5.86
CA ARG A 47 2.87 -46.12 4.96
C ARG A 47 2.41 -44.89 5.74
N PHE A 48 1.72 -45.10 6.86
CA PHE A 48 1.27 -44.03 7.74
C PHE A 48 2.42 -43.14 8.21
N ALA A 49 3.53 -43.72 8.66
CA ALA A 49 4.71 -42.94 9.09
C ALA A 49 5.29 -42.13 7.93
N GLY A 50 5.35 -42.70 6.71
CA GLY A 50 5.79 -41.97 5.52
C GLY A 50 4.88 -40.79 5.18
N ASP A 51 3.57 -41.01 5.19
CA ASP A 51 2.56 -39.97 4.94
C ASP A 51 2.64 -38.86 6.00
N ALA A 52 2.82 -39.23 7.27
CA ALA A 52 2.94 -38.27 8.37
C ALA A 52 4.23 -37.45 8.28
N LEU A 53 5.36 -38.09 7.95
CA LEU A 53 6.63 -37.40 7.76
C LEU A 53 6.59 -36.43 6.57
N LEU A 54 5.88 -36.77 5.49
CA LEU A 54 5.66 -35.86 4.36
C LEU A 54 4.90 -34.62 4.81
N GLN A 55 3.79 -34.79 5.54
CA GLN A 55 3.01 -33.67 6.07
C GLN A 55 3.83 -32.80 7.05
N ILE A 56 4.67 -33.42 7.87
CA ILE A 56 5.58 -32.69 8.76
C ILE A 56 6.63 -31.90 7.98
N ALA A 57 7.15 -32.44 6.89
CA ALA A 57 8.09 -31.73 6.03
C ALA A 57 7.46 -30.48 5.38
N GLU A 58 6.25 -30.63 4.83
CA GLU A 58 5.46 -29.51 4.29
C GLU A 58 5.19 -28.43 5.36
N LEU A 59 4.91 -28.87 6.59
CA LEU A 59 4.70 -27.99 7.73
C LEU A 59 5.98 -27.22 8.12
N CYS A 60 7.13 -27.88 8.06
CA CYS A 60 8.42 -27.24 8.33
C CYS A 60 8.79 -26.22 7.25
N GLU A 61 8.46 -26.51 5.98
CA GLU A 61 8.62 -25.55 4.88
C GLU A 61 7.76 -24.31 5.11
N ALA A 62 6.47 -24.48 5.41
CA ALA A 62 5.55 -23.38 5.71
C ALA A 62 6.06 -22.53 6.89
N ARG A 63 6.50 -23.19 7.97
CA ARG A 63 7.08 -22.51 9.14
C ARG A 63 8.34 -21.72 8.78
N ALA A 64 9.24 -22.31 8.01
CA ALA A 64 10.45 -21.63 7.57
C ALA A 64 10.11 -20.40 6.74
N GLY A 65 9.14 -20.50 5.82
CA GLY A 65 8.66 -19.37 5.03
C GLY A 65 8.19 -18.21 5.91
N VAL A 66 7.30 -18.48 6.87
CA VAL A 66 6.81 -17.45 7.81
C VAL A 66 7.94 -16.81 8.62
N LEU A 67 8.83 -17.63 9.19
CA LEU A 67 9.95 -17.13 10.00
C LEU A 67 10.93 -16.29 9.18
N MET A 68 11.21 -16.69 7.93
CA MET A 68 12.06 -15.92 7.03
C MET A 68 11.43 -14.60 6.65
N THR A 69 10.13 -14.57 6.32
CA THR A 69 9.41 -13.32 6.06
C THR A 69 9.42 -12.40 7.27
N GLN A 70 9.13 -12.91 8.47
CA GLN A 70 9.20 -12.12 9.70
C GLN A 70 10.60 -11.56 9.95
N TRP A 71 11.64 -12.36 9.71
CA TRP A 71 13.02 -11.91 9.82
C TRP A 71 13.34 -10.79 8.82
N GLU A 72 12.98 -10.97 7.54
CA GLU A 72 13.17 -9.97 6.49
C GLU A 72 12.44 -8.66 6.80
N GLU A 73 11.19 -8.74 7.26
CA GLU A 73 10.40 -7.57 7.66
C GLU A 73 11.04 -6.85 8.86
N SER A 74 11.53 -7.59 9.85
CA SER A 74 12.21 -7.00 11.02
C SER A 74 13.52 -6.29 10.68
N CYS A 75 14.18 -6.73 9.62
CA CYS A 75 15.48 -6.22 9.18
C CYS A 75 15.37 -5.19 8.04
N ARG A 76 14.15 -4.89 7.56
CA ARG A 76 13.92 -4.00 6.43
C ARG A 76 14.27 -2.55 6.75
N ASP A 77 13.97 -2.12 7.98
CA ASP A 77 14.30 -0.79 8.46
C ASP A 77 15.54 -0.86 9.36
N PRO A 78 16.56 -0.01 9.14
CA PRO A 78 17.73 0.03 9.99
C PRO A 78 17.31 0.48 11.39
N ILE A 79 17.50 -0.37 12.40
CA ILE A 79 17.35 -0.01 13.80
C ILE A 79 18.52 0.92 14.15
N VAL A 80 18.25 2.22 14.17
CA VAL A 80 19.23 3.26 14.51
C VAL A 80 18.99 3.79 15.92
N GLU A 81 20.07 3.99 16.66
CA GLU A 81 20.02 4.57 18.00
C GLU A 81 19.47 6.01 17.97
N GLN A 82 18.87 6.45 19.09
CA GLN A 82 18.41 7.83 19.21
C GLN A 82 19.59 8.79 19.00
N GLY A 83 19.48 9.63 17.98
CA GLY A 83 20.53 10.58 17.60
C GLY A 83 21.54 10.09 16.57
N PHE A 84 21.35 8.91 15.97
CA PHE A 84 22.18 8.42 14.86
C PHE A 84 22.32 9.44 13.70
N PHE A 85 21.26 10.21 13.44
CA PHE A 85 21.26 11.24 12.40
C PHE A 85 21.59 12.66 12.92
N THR A 86 21.92 12.84 14.21
CA THR A 86 22.17 14.18 14.79
C THR A 86 23.28 14.94 14.05
N ASP A 87 24.31 14.24 13.57
CA ASP A 87 25.43 14.84 12.83
C ASP A 87 25.18 14.90 11.30
N VAL A 88 24.13 14.23 10.81
CA VAL A 88 23.81 14.08 9.38
C VAL A 88 22.67 15.00 8.96
N VAL A 89 21.70 15.28 9.84
CA VAL A 89 20.63 16.24 9.56
C VAL A 89 21.23 17.64 9.69
N ARG A 90 21.64 18.22 8.56
CA ARG A 90 21.83 19.67 8.49
C ARG A 90 20.52 20.32 8.90
N GLN A 91 20.56 21.02 10.02
CA GLN A 91 19.54 21.94 10.48
C GLN A 91 19.03 22.72 9.25
N THR A 92 17.75 22.59 8.92
CA THR A 92 17.16 23.33 7.80
C THR A 92 17.39 24.80 8.06
N MET A 93 18.31 25.43 7.33
CA MET A 93 18.45 26.88 7.35
C MET A 93 17.24 27.44 6.62
N ALA A 94 16.33 28.06 7.36
CA ALA A 94 15.32 28.90 6.75
C ALA A 94 16.03 30.11 6.13
N VAL A 95 16.09 30.15 4.80
CA VAL A 95 16.59 31.30 4.06
C VAL A 95 15.38 32.15 3.70
N ASP A 96 15.33 33.39 4.19
CA ASP A 96 14.36 34.36 3.71
C ASP A 96 14.75 34.75 2.27
N LEU A 97 13.93 34.31 1.32
CA LEU A 97 14.18 34.56 -0.10
C LEU A 97 14.06 36.06 -0.45
N SER A 98 13.50 36.88 0.45
CA SER A 98 13.45 38.34 0.30
C SER A 98 14.83 38.96 0.19
N ASP A 99 15.81 38.42 0.93
CA ASP A 99 17.20 38.90 0.92
C ASP A 99 17.95 38.55 -0.38
N LEU A 100 17.41 37.60 -1.16
CA LEU A 100 17.97 37.15 -2.45
C LEU A 100 17.32 37.84 -3.65
N MET A 101 16.30 38.67 -3.45
CA MET A 101 15.64 39.39 -4.55
C MET A 101 16.25 40.78 -4.76
N GLU A 102 16.62 41.09 -5.99
CA GLU A 102 16.98 42.46 -6.38
C GLU A 102 15.70 43.35 -6.36
N PRO A 103 15.76 44.57 -5.79
CA PRO A 103 14.60 45.46 -5.75
C PRO A 103 14.08 45.78 -7.15
N ALA A 104 12.76 45.70 -7.33
CA ALA A 104 12.13 45.93 -8.63
C ALA A 104 12.44 47.35 -9.13
N ARG A 105 13.02 47.43 -10.34
CA ARG A 105 13.32 48.73 -10.96
C ARG A 105 12.02 49.53 -11.17
N PRO A 106 11.99 50.82 -10.84
CA PRO A 106 10.79 51.63 -11.03
C PRO A 106 10.38 51.63 -12.50
N ARG A 107 9.20 51.08 -12.80
CA ARG A 107 8.61 51.12 -14.14
C ARG A 107 8.17 52.55 -14.41
N GLN A 108 8.84 53.24 -15.33
CA GLN A 108 8.31 54.49 -15.87
C GLN A 108 7.02 54.16 -16.64
N GLN A 109 5.89 54.68 -16.18
CA GLN A 109 4.63 54.58 -16.91
C GLN A 109 4.80 55.27 -18.27
N ARG A 110 4.84 54.49 -19.35
CA ARG A 110 4.71 55.04 -20.71
C ARG A 110 3.27 55.53 -20.87
N ALA A 111 3.08 56.83 -20.98
CA ALA A 111 1.82 57.39 -21.44
C ALA A 111 1.53 56.80 -22.84
N LYS A 112 0.44 56.03 -22.97
CA LYS A 112 0.00 55.50 -24.27
C LYS A 112 -0.47 56.68 -25.13
N PRO A 113 0.05 56.87 -26.36
CA PRO A 113 -0.58 57.78 -27.29
C PRO A 113 -1.94 57.20 -27.72
N ILE A 114 -2.97 58.05 -27.69
CA ILE A 114 -4.31 57.73 -28.19
C ILE A 114 -4.20 57.56 -29.72
N ALA A 115 -4.04 56.33 -30.18
CA ALA A 115 -4.05 56.01 -31.60
C ALA A 115 -5.49 56.01 -32.11
N LYS A 116 -5.78 56.81 -33.15
CA LYS A 116 -7.06 56.77 -33.86
C LYS A 116 -7.10 55.49 -34.72
N PRO A 117 -8.14 54.64 -34.62
CA PRO A 117 -8.20 53.38 -35.34
C PRO A 117 -8.47 53.67 -36.82
N LYS A 118 -7.51 53.36 -37.70
CA LYS A 118 -7.65 53.53 -39.16
C LYS A 118 -8.06 52.26 -39.91
N GLU A 119 -8.07 51.09 -39.26
CA GLU A 119 -8.34 49.80 -39.93
C GLU A 119 -9.06 48.80 -39.00
N SER A 120 -10.07 49.26 -38.25
CA SER A 120 -10.92 48.34 -37.48
C SER A 120 -12.21 48.08 -38.25
N ILE A 121 -12.48 46.81 -38.56
CA ILE A 121 -13.73 46.34 -39.18
C ILE A 121 -14.89 46.37 -38.17
N ALA A 122 -14.58 46.36 -36.87
CA ALA A 122 -15.56 46.47 -35.81
C ALA A 122 -15.98 47.94 -35.61
N ALA A 123 -17.18 48.28 -36.03
CA ALA A 123 -17.81 49.56 -35.70
C ALA A 123 -18.21 49.57 -34.21
N PRO A 124 -18.12 50.72 -33.51
CA PRO A 124 -18.65 50.84 -32.17
C PRO A 124 -20.16 50.61 -32.20
N VAL A 125 -20.63 49.56 -31.51
CA VAL A 125 -22.06 49.26 -31.35
C VAL A 125 -22.53 49.80 -30.00
N ASP A 126 -23.70 50.43 -29.98
CA ASP A 126 -24.32 50.92 -28.75
C ASP A 126 -24.72 49.73 -27.86
N LYS A 127 -24.26 49.76 -26.60
CA LYS A 127 -24.50 48.70 -25.63
C LYS A 127 -25.97 48.57 -25.24
N ALA A 128 -26.69 49.69 -25.22
CA ALA A 128 -28.12 49.67 -24.91
C ALA A 128 -28.92 48.91 -25.98
N ALA A 129 -28.54 49.05 -27.25
CA ALA A 129 -29.15 48.31 -28.35
C ALA A 129 -28.86 46.80 -28.27
N VAL A 130 -27.65 46.42 -27.87
CA VAL A 130 -27.29 44.99 -27.68
C VAL A 130 -28.08 44.38 -26.53
N LEU A 131 -28.23 45.09 -25.40
CA LEU A 131 -28.99 44.61 -24.26
C LEU A 131 -30.47 44.42 -24.61
N ALA A 132 -31.09 45.37 -25.32
CA ALA A 132 -32.47 45.25 -25.77
C ALA A 132 -32.69 44.04 -26.71
N MET A 133 -31.71 43.72 -27.55
CA MET A 133 -31.75 42.53 -28.41
C MET A 133 -31.70 41.24 -27.58
N VAL A 134 -30.87 41.19 -26.53
CA VAL A 134 -30.77 40.04 -25.63
C VAL A 134 -32.08 39.83 -24.88
N ASP A 135 -32.64 40.89 -24.29
CA ASP A 135 -33.93 40.82 -23.58
C ASP A 135 -35.06 40.30 -24.49
N GLN A 136 -35.03 40.67 -25.77
CA GLN A 136 -36.02 40.23 -26.75
C GLN A 136 -35.86 38.74 -27.12
N LEU A 137 -34.63 38.24 -27.22
CA LEU A 137 -34.37 36.81 -27.46
C LEU A 137 -34.76 35.95 -26.25
N GLU A 138 -34.50 36.43 -25.04
CA GLU A 138 -34.91 35.72 -23.80
C GLU A 138 -36.44 35.64 -23.69
N ALA A 139 -37.16 36.69 -24.08
CA ALA A 139 -38.63 36.68 -24.10
C ALA A 139 -39.22 35.76 -25.19
N GLU A 140 -38.54 35.59 -26.33
CA GLU A 140 -38.94 34.66 -27.39
C GLU A 140 -38.70 33.20 -26.99
N ASP A 141 -37.61 32.91 -26.26
CA ASP A 141 -37.31 31.58 -25.72
C ASP A 141 -38.25 31.17 -24.56
N GLU A 142 -38.73 32.11 -23.74
CA GLU A 142 -39.72 31.82 -22.67
C GLU A 142 -41.15 31.62 -23.20
N ALA A 143 -41.45 32.05 -24.42
CA ALA A 143 -42.77 31.94 -25.05
C ALA A 143 -42.93 30.68 -25.94
N ALA A 144 -41.89 29.87 -26.10
CA ALA A 144 -41.87 28.61 -26.86
C ALA A 144 -41.99 27.37 -25.94
#